data_AF-A0A932P9K0-F1
#
_entry.id   AF-A0A932P9K0-F1
#
_cell.length_a   1.000
_cell.length_b   1.000
_cell.length_c   1.000
_cell.angle_alpha   90.00
_cell.angle_beta   90.00
_cell.angle_gamma   90.00
#
_symmetry.space_group_name_H-M   'P 1'
#
loop_
_entity.id
_entity.type
_entity.pdbx_description
1 polymer ?
#
loop_
_entity_poly.entity_id
_entity_poly.type
_entity_poly.pdbx_seq_one_letter_code
_entity_poly.pdbx_strand_id
1 'polypeptide(L)'
;MPDSNPDERMFRCPTCGAVQPWSDDCRRCRCDLGLLHATVQAADALHQQALHLILSGRLDDALQAARQSWELDPSTRSRRLLAVCALLNRQWQSAVQAAVEGAE
;
A
#
# COMPACT_ATOMS: atom_id res chain seq x y z
N MET A 1 8.92 17.89 -9.50
CA MET A 1 10.01 17.00 -9.93
C MET A 1 9.40 15.65 -10.18
N PRO A 2 9.28 15.15 -11.42
CA PRO A 2 8.92 13.77 -11.67
C PRO A 2 10.18 12.93 -11.94
N ASP A 3 10.00 11.62 -12.02
CA ASP A 3 10.96 10.61 -12.49
C ASP A 3 11.94 10.04 -11.44
N SER A 4 11.36 9.30 -10.49
CA SER A 4 11.99 8.03 -10.08
C SER A 4 11.34 6.93 -10.91
N ASN A 5 12.09 6.32 -11.82
CA ASN A 5 11.63 5.24 -12.67
C ASN A 5 11.11 4.09 -11.78
N PRO A 6 9.82 3.66 -11.87
CA PRO A 6 9.28 2.61 -11.01
C PRO A 6 10.05 1.28 -11.11
N ASP A 7 10.75 1.06 -12.22
CA ASP A 7 11.61 -0.10 -12.49
C ASP A 7 12.91 -0.15 -11.64
N GLU A 8 13.29 0.94 -10.98
CA GLU A 8 14.47 0.96 -10.08
C GLU A 8 14.17 0.45 -8.66
N ARG A 9 12.90 0.19 -8.33
CA ARG A 9 12.55 -0.39 -7.03
C ARG A 9 13.13 -1.80 -6.94
N MET A 10 14.13 -1.96 -6.10
CA MET A 10 14.71 -3.26 -5.74
C MET A 10 13.69 -4.05 -4.91
N PHE A 11 13.41 -5.29 -5.32
CA PHE A 11 12.50 -6.18 -4.62
C PHE A 11 13.18 -7.49 -4.24
N ARG A 12 12.72 -8.13 -3.15
CA ARG A 12 13.24 -9.39 -2.62
C ARG A 12 12.27 -10.54 -2.91
N CYS A 13 12.67 -11.47 -3.79
CA CYS A 13 11.87 -12.66 -4.10
C CYS A 13 11.45 -13.42 -2.82
N PRO A 14 10.14 -13.72 -2.63
CA PRO A 14 9.67 -14.40 -1.42
C PRO A 14 10.11 -15.86 -1.34
N THR A 15 10.39 -16.49 -2.48
CA THR A 15 10.77 -17.91 -2.53
C THR A 15 12.26 -18.14 -2.22
N CYS A 16 13.15 -17.32 -2.78
CA CYS A 16 14.60 -17.55 -2.68
C CYS A 16 15.39 -16.38 -2.06
N GLY A 17 14.73 -15.27 -1.74
CA GLY A 17 15.35 -14.10 -1.11
C GLY A 17 16.27 -13.28 -2.02
N ALA A 18 16.35 -13.59 -3.33
CA ALA A 18 17.15 -12.80 -4.26
C ALA A 18 16.61 -11.37 -4.36
N VAL A 19 17.50 -10.38 -4.23
CA VAL A 19 17.19 -8.97 -4.48
C VAL A 19 17.42 -8.67 -5.95
N GLN A 20 16.43 -8.12 -6.65
CA GLN A 20 16.46 -7.86 -8.09
C GLN A 20 15.58 -6.66 -8.46
N PRO A 21 15.78 -6.04 -9.63
CA PRO A 21 14.81 -5.12 -10.21
C PRO A 21 13.45 -5.81 -10.38
N TRP A 22 12.38 -5.04 -10.53
CA TRP A 22 11.08 -5.62 -10.84
C TRP A 22 11.12 -6.41 -12.15
N SER A 23 10.54 -7.60 -12.10
CA SER A 23 10.32 -8.49 -13.23
C SER A 23 9.22 -9.47 -12.85
N ASP A 24 8.50 -9.98 -13.85
CA ASP A 24 7.44 -10.97 -13.64
C ASP A 24 8.01 -12.36 -13.26
N ASP A 25 9.31 -12.57 -13.42
CA ASP A 25 10.00 -13.79 -13.02
C ASP A 25 11.20 -13.51 -12.11
N CYS A 26 11.45 -14.39 -11.15
CA CYS A 26 12.69 -14.35 -10.38
C CYS A 26 13.90 -14.78 -11.21
N ARG A 27 14.95 -13.94 -11.31
CA ARG A 27 16.19 -14.24 -12.04
C ARG A 27 16.97 -15.45 -11.50
N ARG A 28 16.72 -15.83 -10.24
CA ARG A 28 17.41 -16.95 -9.57
C ARG A 28 16.60 -18.23 -9.58
N CYS A 29 15.37 -18.19 -9.06
CA CYS A 29 14.54 -19.40 -8.93
C CYS A 29 13.47 -19.56 -10.02
N ARG A 30 13.29 -18.57 -10.90
CA ARG A 30 12.25 -18.54 -11.95
C ARG A 30 10.82 -18.72 -11.44
N CYS A 31 10.58 -18.41 -10.16
CA CYS A 31 9.22 -18.30 -9.64
C CYS A 31 8.54 -17.10 -10.29
N ASP A 32 7.26 -17.27 -10.65
CA ASP A 32 6.39 -16.21 -11.14
C ASP A 32 6.12 -15.21 -10.01
N LEU A 33 6.43 -13.94 -10.29
CA LEU A 33 6.26 -12.78 -9.43
C LEU A 33 5.16 -11.84 -9.93
N GLY A 34 4.46 -12.18 -11.02
CA GLY A 34 3.40 -11.36 -11.61
C GLY A 34 2.25 -11.10 -10.63
N LEU A 35 1.84 -12.12 -9.86
CA LEU A 35 0.80 -11.94 -8.83
C LEU A 35 1.25 -10.96 -7.73
N LEU A 36 2.50 -11.09 -7.27
CA LEU A 36 3.07 -10.20 -6.28
C LEU A 36 3.14 -8.76 -6.82
N HIS A 37 3.58 -8.61 -8.06
CA HIS A 37 3.65 -7.31 -8.73
C HIS A 37 2.25 -6.67 -8.83
N ALA A 38 1.25 -7.42 -9.29
CA ALA A 38 -0.12 -6.96 -9.35
C ALA A 38 -0.68 -6.56 -7.97
N THR A 39 -0.30 -7.29 -6.91
CA THR A 39 -0.70 -6.98 -5.53
C THR A 39 -0.14 -5.62 -5.08
N VAL A 40 1.15 -5.36 -5.34
CA VAL A 40 1.78 -4.08 -5.00
C VAL A 40 1.16 -2.93 -5.78
N GLN A 41 0.92 -3.12 -7.09
CA GLN A 41 0.25 -2.12 -7.92
C GLN A 41 -1.17 -1.82 -7.44
N ALA A 42 -1.93 -2.85 -7.05
CA ALA A 42 -3.27 -2.68 -6.50
C ALA A 42 -3.26 -1.90 -5.18
N ALA A 43 -2.30 -2.17 -4.29
CA ALA A 43 -2.15 -1.43 -3.04
C ALA A 43 -1.85 0.07 -3.28
N ASP A 44 -0.96 0.38 -4.24
CA ASP A 44 -0.62 1.75 -4.63
C ASP A 44 -1.83 2.46 -5.28
N ALA A 45 -2.59 1.76 -6.14
CA ALA A 45 -3.80 2.30 -6.77
C ALA A 45 -4.90 2.63 -5.75
N LEU A 46 -5.16 1.73 -4.80
CA LEU A 46 -6.11 1.95 -3.70
C LEU A 46 -5.70 3.13 -2.82
N HIS A 47 -4.40 3.30 -2.56
CA HIS A 47 -3.88 4.44 -1.84
C HIS A 47 -4.20 5.77 -2.55
N GLN A 48 -3.93 5.85 -3.86
CA GLN A 48 -4.24 7.06 -4.64
C GLN A 48 -5.74 7.31 -4.74
N GLN A 49 -6.53 6.25 -4.88
CA GLN A 49 -7.99 6.34 -4.91
C GLN A 49 -8.53 6.90 -3.59
N ALA A 50 -8.05 6.42 -2.44
CA ALA A 50 -8.44 6.96 -1.14
C ALA A 50 -8.16 8.46 -1.01
N LEU A 51 -6.97 8.91 -1.44
CA LEU A 51 -6.64 10.35 -1.45
C LEU A 51 -7.60 11.17 -2.32
N HIS A 52 -7.95 10.66 -3.51
CA HIS A 52 -8.92 11.32 -4.38
C HIS A 52 -10.33 11.37 -3.76
N LEU A 53 -10.75 10.30 -3.06
CA LEU A 53 -12.03 10.23 -2.37
C LEU A 53 -12.10 11.20 -1.18
N ILE A 54 -10.99 11.39 -0.46
CA ILE A 54 -10.88 12.43 0.58
C ILE A 54 -11.12 13.82 -0.03
N LEU A 55 -10.43 14.14 -1.13
CA LEU A 55 -10.54 15.44 -1.79
C LEU A 55 -11.95 15.72 -2.35
N SER A 56 -12.70 14.68 -2.70
CA SER A 56 -14.09 14.78 -3.17
C SER A 56 -15.13 14.67 -2.04
N GLY A 57 -14.71 14.57 -0.78
CA GLY A 57 -15.60 14.49 0.38
C GLY A 57 -16.31 13.14 0.56
N ARG A 58 -15.95 12.11 -0.21
CA ARG A 58 -16.51 10.75 -0.14
C ARG A 58 -15.78 9.93 0.92
N LEU A 59 -15.96 10.30 2.19
CA LEU A 59 -15.15 9.81 3.31
C LEU A 59 -15.36 8.31 3.62
N ASP A 60 -16.57 7.79 3.44
CA ASP A 60 -16.86 6.35 3.62
C ASP A 60 -16.11 5.50 2.60
N ASP A 61 -16.16 5.89 1.33
CA ASP A 61 -15.45 5.20 0.25
C ASP A 61 -13.93 5.34 0.43
N ALA A 62 -13.45 6.52 0.85
CA ALA A 62 -12.04 6.75 1.14
C ALA A 62 -11.54 5.79 2.23
N LEU A 63 -12.31 5.62 3.30
CA LEU A 63 -11.99 4.69 4.38
C LEU A 63 -11.94 3.25 3.89
N GLN A 64 -12.89 2.84 3.03
CA GLN A 64 -12.87 1.50 2.46
C GLN A 64 -11.64 1.25 1.59
N ALA A 65 -11.30 2.19 0.70
CA ALA A 65 -10.10 2.10 -0.13
C ALA A 65 -8.81 2.07 0.73
N ALA A 66 -8.75 2.85 1.80
CA ALA A 66 -7.61 2.85 2.72
C ALA A 66 -7.46 1.52 3.48
N ARG A 67 -8.55 0.87 3.89
CA ARG A 67 -8.54 -0.46 4.50
C ARG A 67 -8.00 -1.51 3.53
N GLN A 68 -8.49 -1.52 2.30
CA GLN A 68 -8.03 -2.46 1.27
C GLN A 68 -6.54 -2.24 0.95
N SER A 69 -6.08 -0.99 0.90
CA SER A 69 -4.65 -0.68 0.73
C SER A 69 -3.80 -1.24 1.88
N TRP A 70 -4.25 -1.10 3.13
CA TRP A 70 -3.60 -1.66 4.32
C TRP A 70 -3.56 -3.19 4.33
N GLU A 71 -4.63 -3.86 3.88
CA GLU A 71 -4.70 -5.32 3.79
C GLU A 71 -3.68 -5.90 2.79
N LEU A 72 -3.42 -5.18 1.70
CA LEU A 72 -2.45 -5.59 0.67
C LEU A 72 -1.01 -5.19 1.01
N ASP A 73 -0.81 -4.03 1.63
CA ASP A 73 0.48 -3.53 2.07
C ASP A 73 0.37 -2.94 3.48
N PRO A 74 0.69 -3.68 4.55
CA PRO A 74 0.64 -3.20 5.93
C PRO A 74 1.86 -2.33 6.29
N SER A 75 2.16 -1.33 5.44
CA SER A 75 3.26 -0.40 5.65
C SER A 75 2.86 0.81 6.52
N THR A 76 3.85 1.55 7.02
CA THR A 76 3.60 2.81 7.74
C THR A 76 2.78 3.81 6.91
N ARG A 77 2.93 3.78 5.58
CA ARG A 77 2.23 4.67 4.65
C ARG A 77 0.74 4.38 4.60
N SER A 78 0.34 3.14 4.36
CA SER A 78 -1.07 2.72 4.32
C SER A 78 -1.73 2.85 5.70
N ARG A 79 -0.99 2.56 6.79
CA ARG A 79 -1.46 2.78 8.16
C ARG A 79 -1.83 4.23 8.46
N ARG A 80 -0.94 5.17 8.10
CA ARG A 80 -1.20 6.61 8.26
C ARG A 80 -2.43 7.05 7.48
N LEU A 81 -2.57 6.57 6.24
CA LEU A 81 -3.74 6.86 5.42
C LEU A 81 -5.03 6.32 6.07
N LEU A 82 -5.01 5.09 6.58
CA LEU A 82 -6.14 4.49 7.29
C LEU A 82 -6.54 5.31 8.53
N ALA A 83 -5.56 5.73 9.34
CA ALA A 83 -5.80 6.57 10.52
C ALA A 83 -6.44 7.92 10.14
N VAL A 84 -5.94 8.58 9.09
CA VAL A 84 -6.51 9.84 8.59
C VAL A 84 -7.93 9.65 8.07
N CYS A 85 -8.20 8.60 7.30
CA CYS A 85 -9.56 8.33 6.79
C CYS A 85 -10.53 8.05 7.95
N ALA A 86 -10.12 7.26 8.94
CA ALA A 86 -10.92 6.98 10.12
C ALA A 86 -11.20 8.27 10.93
N LEU A 87 -10.21 9.15 11.07
CA LEU A 87 -10.33 10.44 11.75
C LEU A 87 -11.36 11.35 11.05
N LEU A 88 -11.23 11.51 9.73
CA LEU A 88 -12.14 12.33 8.92
C LEU A 88 -13.57 11.78 8.97
N ASN A 89 -13.72 10.45 9.01
CA ASN A 89 -15.00 9.76 9.15
C ASN A 89 -15.49 9.65 10.61
N ARG A 90 -14.87 10.38 11.55
CA ARG A 90 -15.23 10.45 12.98
C ARG A 90 -15.20 9.11 13.72
N GLN A 91 -14.45 8.13 13.21
CA GLN A 91 -14.19 6.85 13.86
C GLN A 91 -12.96 6.98 14.77
N TRP A 92 -13.10 7.75 15.85
CA TRP A 92 -11.99 8.18 16.70
C TRP A 92 -11.18 7.02 17.28
N GLN A 93 -11.85 5.96 17.75
CA GLN A 93 -11.18 4.81 18.33
C GLN A 93 -10.32 4.07 17.29
N SER A 94 -10.86 3.82 16.10
CA SER A 94 -10.13 3.20 14.99
C SER A 94 -8.97 4.08 14.50
N ALA A 95 -9.15 5.40 14.49
CA ALA A 95 -8.10 6.35 14.12
C ALA A 95 -6.89 6.28 15.07
N VAL A 96 -7.15 6.28 16.38
CA VAL A 96 -6.09 6.15 17.40
C VAL A 96 -5.40 4.80 17.28
N GLN A 97 -6.16 3.70 17.18
CA GLN A 97 -5.61 2.35 17.06
C GLN A 97 -4.67 2.24 15.85
N ALA A 98 -5.13 2.67 14.67
CA ALA A 98 -4.29 2.68 13.48
C ALA A 98 -3.03 3.56 13.66
N ALA A 99 -3.13 4.69 14.35
CA ALA A 99 -2.00 5.59 14.57
C ALA A 99 -0.92 5.01 15.52
N VAL A 100 -1.32 4.23 16.53
CA VAL A 100 -0.39 3.73 17.58
C VAL A 100 0.22 2.36 17.32
N GLU A 101 -0.39 1.49 16.50
CA GLU A 101 0.10 0.12 16.19
C GLU A 101 1.38 0.06 15.30
N GLY A 102 2.37 0.90 15.56
CA GLY A 102 3.68 0.86 14.88
C GLY A 102 4.56 2.04 15.25
N ALA A 103 4.47 2.50 16.50
CA ALA A 103 5.37 3.46 17.11
C ALA A 103 6.54 2.78 17.86
N GLU A 104 6.71 1.47 17.67
CA GLU A 104 7.78 0.64 18.25
C GLU A 104 8.85 0.29 17.21
#